data_AF-A0AAE8HJ31-F1
#
_entry.id   AF-A0AAE8HJ31-F1
#
_cell.length_a   1.000
_cell.length_b   1.000
_cell.length_c   1.000
_cell.angle_alpha   90.00
_cell.angle_beta   90.00
_cell.angle_gamma   90.00
#
_symmetry.space_group_name_H-M   'P 1'
#
loop_
_entity.id
_entity.type
_entity.pdbx_description
1 polymer ?
#
loop_
_entity_poly.entity_id
_entity_poly.type
_entity_poly.pdbx_seq_one_letter_code
_entity_poly.pdbx_strand_id
1 'polypeptide(L)' 'MTSKNIFLKLAIALISVTIIILAGVLIVNSIQGKVNWVLIVILFAEASLLSSLIKTLQERK' A
#
# COMPACT_ATOMS: atom_id res chain seq x y z
N MET A 1 16.27 21.40 -3.18
CA MET A 1 15.09 20.80 -3.84
C MET A 1 15.10 19.26 -3.76
N THR A 2 15.66 18.66 -2.68
CA THR A 2 16.23 17.29 -2.77
C THR A 2 15.79 16.31 -1.67
N SER A 3 15.26 16.77 -0.51
CA SER A 3 14.86 15.85 0.57
C SER A 3 13.42 15.33 0.45
N LYS A 4 12.46 16.15 -0.03
CA LYS A 4 11.04 15.76 -0.13
C LYS A 4 10.82 14.52 -1.01
N ASN A 5 11.62 14.34 -2.07
CA ASN A 5 11.54 13.15 -2.92
C ASN A 5 12.07 11.88 -2.25
N ILE A 6 12.99 11.99 -1.28
CA ILE A 6 13.52 10.83 -0.55
C ILE A 6 12.48 10.32 0.43
N PHE A 7 11.86 11.21 1.22
CA PHE A 7 10.78 10.83 2.14
C PHE A 7 9.57 10.26 1.40
N LEU A 8 9.20 10.84 0.26
CA LEU A 8 8.06 10.36 -0.53
C LEU A 8 8.34 8.99 -1.16
N LYS A 9 9.57 8.76 -1.68
CA LYS A 9 10.00 7.43 -2.15
C LYS A 9 10.01 6.40 -1.02
N LEU A 10 10.46 6.79 0.17
CA LEU A 10 10.49 5.92 1.34
C LEU A 10 9.07 5.54 1.79
N ALA A 11 8.13 6.50 1.80
CA ALA A 11 6.73 6.25 2.12
C ALA A 11 6.08 5.28 1.13
N ILE A 12 6.32 5.45 -0.17
CA ILE A 12 5.83 4.53 -1.20
C ILE A 12 6.42 3.12 -1.01
N ALA A 13 7.71 3.02 -0.70
CA ALA A 13 8.35 1.73 -0.45
C ALA A 13 7.74 1.02 0.77
N LEU A 14 7.55 1.74 1.88
CA LEU A 14 6.91 1.22 3.10
C LEU A 14 5.49 0.73 2.85
N ILE A 15 4.64 1.55 2.21
CA ILE A 15 3.25 1.18 1.93
C ILE A 15 3.17 -0.02 0.97
N SER A 16 4.07 -0.08 -0.02
CA SER A 16 4.14 -1.23 -0.93
C SER A 16 4.46 -2.54 -0.20
N VAL A 17 5.40 -2.52 0.76
CA VAL A 17 5.72 -3.68 1.59
C VAL A 17 4.52 -4.09 2.45
N THR A 18 3.81 -3.14 3.05
CA THR A 18 2.62 -3.43 3.86
C THR A 18 1.52 -4.10 3.03
N ILE A 19 1.25 -3.60 1.81
CA ILE A 19 0.26 -4.18 0.89
C ILE A 19 0.62 -5.64 0.56
N ILE A 20 1.90 -5.95 0.33
CA ILE A 20 2.36 -7.31 0.04
C ILE A 20 2.09 -8.25 1.23
N ILE A 21 2.39 -7.80 2.44
CA ILE A 21 2.14 -8.58 3.67
C ILE A 21 0.63 -8.80 3.84
N LEU A 22 -0.18 -7.75 3.67
CA LEU A 22 -1.63 -7.82 3.80
C LEU A 22 -2.24 -8.78 2.76
N ALA A 23 -1.76 -8.74 1.52
CA ALA A 23 -2.18 -9.65 0.46
C ALA A 23 -1.83 -11.10 0.81
N GLY A 24 -0.63 -11.36 1.35
CA GLY A 24 -0.24 -12.68 1.83
C GLY A 24 -1.15 -13.20 2.93
N VAL A 25 -1.48 -12.36 3.92
CA VAL A 25 -2.41 -12.69 5.01
C VAL A 25 -3.82 -12.97 4.46
N LEU A 26 -4.29 -12.21 3.47
CA LEU A 26 -5.59 -12.44 2.82
C LEU A 26 -5.64 -13.76 2.06
N ILE A 27 -4.56 -14.13 1.35
CA ILE A 27 -4.47 -15.41 0.65
C ILE A 27 -4.51 -16.57 1.65
N VAL A 28 -3.72 -16.51 2.72
CA VAL A 28 -3.70 -17.55 3.77
C VAL A 28 -5.07 -17.68 4.44
N ASN A 29 -5.70 -16.56 4.78
CA ASN A 29 -7.05 -16.52 5.34
C ASN A 29 -8.10 -17.12 4.40
N SER A 30 -8.00 -16.83 3.09
CA SER A 30 -8.90 -17.37 2.07
C SER A 30 -8.74 -18.88 1.91
N ILE A 31 -7.51 -19.40 1.95
CA ILE A 31 -7.22 -20.85 1.93
C ILE A 31 -7.82 -21.54 3.16
N GLN A 32 -7.83 -20.86 4.32
CA GLN A 32 -8.44 -21.36 5.56
C GLN A 32 -9.98 -21.18 5.60
N GLY A 33 -10.61 -20.71 4.51
CA GLY A 33 -12.06 -20.49 4.43
C GLY A 33 -12.57 -19.31 5.27
N LYS A 34 -11.68 -18.45 5.78
CA LYS A 34 -12.03 -17.29 6.61
C LYS A 34 -11.72 -15.99 5.84
N VAL A 35 -12.67 -15.53 5.04
CA VAL A 35 -12.52 -14.24 4.34
C VAL A 35 -12.68 -13.10 5.34
N ASN A 36 -11.58 -12.39 5.61
CA ASN A 36 -11.61 -11.22 6.48
C ASN A 36 -11.87 -9.95 5.66
N TRP A 37 -13.15 -9.59 5.56
CA TRP A 37 -13.61 -8.41 4.83
C TRP A 37 -12.97 -7.10 5.29
N VAL A 38 -12.63 -7.00 6.58
CA VAL A 38 -11.94 -5.81 7.13
C VAL A 38 -10.56 -5.66 6.51
N LEU A 39 -9.81 -6.75 6.35
CA LEU A 39 -8.48 -6.72 5.71
C LEU A 39 -8.56 -6.32 4.24
N ILE A 40 -9.63 -6.70 3.54
CA ILE A 40 -9.85 -6.29 2.14
C ILE A 40 -10.07 -4.78 2.05
N VAL A 41 -10.90 -4.20 2.94
CA VAL A 41 -11.14 -2.75 2.97
C VAL A 41 -9.86 -1.99 3.29
N ILE A 42 -9.05 -2.49 4.22
CA ILE A 42 -7.75 -1.90 4.56
C ILE A 42 -6.79 -1.95 3.36
N LEU A 43 -6.75 -3.08 2.63
CA LEU A 43 -5.93 -3.21 1.42
C LEU A 43 -6.30 -2.15 0.37
N PHE A 44 -7.59 -1.93 0.14
CA PHE A 44 -8.07 -0.90 -0.79
C PHE A 44 -7.69 0.51 -0.34
N ALA A 45 -7.78 0.81 0.96
CA ALA A 45 -7.37 2.09 1.51
C ALA A 45 -5.86 2.32 1.33
N GLU A 46 -5.03 1.32 1.63
CA GLU A 46 -3.57 1.41 1.43
C GLU A 46 -3.19 1.56 -0.05
N ALA A 47 -3.85 0.81 -0.94
CA ALA A 47 -3.61 0.92 -2.39
C ALA A 47 -4.01 2.31 -2.93
N SER A 48 -5.11 2.88 -2.44
CA SER A 48 -5.53 4.24 -2.79
C SER A 48 -4.51 5.29 -2.32
N LEU A 49 -4.01 5.13 -1.09
CA LEU A 49 -3.01 6.02 -0.50
C LEU A 49 -1.68 5.94 -1.27
N LEU A 50 -1.25 4.73 -1.64
CA LEU A 50 -0.09 4.51 -2.51
C LEU A 50 -0.26 5.18 -3.88
N SER A 51 -1.43 5.01 -4.50
CA SER A 51 -1.73 5.63 -5.80
C SER A 51 -1.68 7.17 -5.72
N SER A 52 -2.25 7.76 -4.67
CA SER A 52 -2.22 9.21 -4.44
C SER A 52 -0.80 9.74 -4.22
N LEU A 53 0.03 9.01 -3.46
CA LEU A 53 1.43 9.36 -3.23
C LEU A 53 2.26 9.26 -4.52
N ILE A 54 2.06 8.22 -5.33
CA ILE A 54 2.71 8.06 -6.63
C ILE A 54 2.31 9.20 -7.56
N LYS A 55 1.02 9.54 -7.63
CA LYS A 55 0.51 10.62 -8.48
C LYS A 55 1.08 11.98 -8.06
N THR A 56 1.14 12.24 -6.75
CA THR A 56 1.80 13.43 -6.19
C THR A 56 3.28 13.49 -6.57
N LEU A 57 3.98 12.35 -6.62
CA LEU A 57 5.38 12.27 -7.03
C LEU A 57 5.55 12.53 -8.53
N GLN A 58 4.62 12.06 -9.37
CA GLN A 58 4.61 12.33 -10.82
C GLN A 58 4.30 13.79 -11.15
N GLU A 59 3.31 14.42 -10.51
CA GLU A 59 2.96 15.83 -10.74
C GLU A 59 4.03 16.81 -10.25
N ARG A 60 4.94 16.37 -9.36
CA ARG A 60 6.06 17.16 -8.82
C ARG A 60 7.37 16.97 -9.59
N LYS A 61 7.39 16.12 -10.63
CA LYS A 61 8.57 15.79 -11.42
C LYS A 61 8.64 16.63 -12.69
#